data_AF-A0A8S2Z3E1-F1
#
_entry.id   AF-A0A8S2Z3E1-F1
#
_cell.length_a   1.000
_cell.length_b   1.000
_cell.length_c   1.000
_cell.angle_alpha   90.00
_cell.angle_beta   90.00
_cell.angle_gamma   90.00
#
_symmetry.space_group_name_H-M   'P 1'
#
loop_
_entity.id
_entity.type
_entity.pdbx_description
1 polymer ?
#
loop_
_entity_poly.entity_id
_entity_poly.type
_entity_poly.pdbx_seq_one_letter_code
_entity_poly.pdbx_strand_id
1 'polypeptide(L)' 'AIGWGSFEESGPSSYTLQQVRLPIISNRNEFCSNQIHDDHGQLCAGLIQGGQDTCQGD' A
#
# COMPACT_ATOMS: atom_id res chain seq x y z
N ALA A 1 -3.19 -2.94 -6.58
CA ALA A 1 -1.85 -3.53 -6.76
C ALA A 1 -1.98 -5.01 -7.10
N ILE A 2 -0.97 -5.58 -7.73
CA ILE A 2 -0.80 -7.02 -7.96
C ILE A 2 0.65 -7.36 -7.62
N GLY A 3 0.91 -8.53 -7.03
CA GLY A 3 2.25 -8.88 -6.56
C GLY A 3 2.35 -10.32 -6.04
N TRP A 4 3.59 -10.75 -5.82
CA TRP A 4 3.93 -12.03 -5.14
C TRP A 4 4.57 -11.77 -3.78
N GLY A 5 4.41 -10.57 -3.23
CA GLY A 5 5.00 -10.17 -1.96
C GLY A 5 4.46 -10.93 -0.77
N SER A 6 4.97 -10.57 0.40
CA SER A 6 4.55 -11.15 1.67
C SER A 6 3.16 -10.66 2.08
N PHE A 7 2.42 -11.45 2.87
CA PHE A 7 1.13 -10.99 3.43
C PHE A 7 1.27 -10.15 4.69
N GLU A 8 2.45 -10.19 5.31
CA GLU A 8 2.78 -9.48 6.54
C GLU A 8 4.28 -9.13 6.53
N GLU A 9 4.65 -8.13 7.32
CA GLU A 9 6.04 -7.66 7.44
C GLU A 9 6.98 -8.81 7.81
N SER A 10 8.04 -9.01 7.01
CA SER A 10 8.99 -10.13 7.17
C SER A 10 8.37 -11.54 7.09
N GLY A 11 7.13 -11.66 6.60
CA GLY A 11 6.45 -12.92 6.36
C GLY A 11 6.91 -13.59 5.05
N PRO A 12 6.47 -14.84 4.79
CA PRO A 12 6.78 -15.52 3.55
C PRO A 12 6.06 -14.86 2.36
N SER A 13 6.76 -14.82 1.22
CA SER A 13 6.19 -14.35 -0.06
C SER A 13 5.13 -15.31 -0.59
N SER A 14 4.20 -14.79 -1.37
CA SER A 14 3.13 -15.60 -1.93
C SER A 14 3.61 -16.48 -3.10
N TYR A 15 3.21 -17.74 -3.11
CA TYR A 15 3.47 -18.65 -4.24
C TYR A 15 2.57 -18.37 -5.45
N THR A 16 1.50 -17.59 -5.28
CA THR A 16 0.53 -17.27 -6.33
C THR A 16 0.34 -15.77 -6.44
N LEU A 17 0.11 -15.27 -7.66
CA LEU A 17 -0.10 -13.84 -7.90
C LEU A 17 -1.33 -13.36 -7.14
N GLN A 18 -1.15 -12.36 -6.28
CA GLN A 18 -2.22 -11.74 -5.53
C GLN A 18 -2.70 -10.45 -6.20
N GLN A 19 -3.92 -10.04 -5.88
CA GLN A 19 -4.50 -8.80 -6.35
C GLN A 19 -5.30 -8.13 -5.23
N VAL A 20 -5.09 -6.82 -5.08
CA VAL A 20 -5.84 -5.97 -4.17
C VAL A 20 -6.27 -4.67 -4.86
N ARG A 21 -7.47 -4.18 -4.52
CA ARG A 21 -7.99 -2.90 -4.99
C ARG A 21 -7.89 -1.88 -3.86
N LEU A 22 -7.09 -0.84 -4.07
CA LEU A 22 -6.87 0.21 -3.08
C LEU A 22 -7.43 1.53 -3.63
N PRO A 23 -8.24 2.28 -2.86
CA PRO A 23 -8.67 3.60 -3.26
C PRO A 23 -7.51 4.60 -3.11
N ILE A 24 -7.48 5.60 -3.98
CA ILE A 24 -6.51 6.70 -3.88
C ILE A 24 -6.93 7.60 -2.73
N ILE A 25 -5.98 7.90 -1.84
CA ILE A 25 -6.13 8.84 -0.73
C ILE A 25 -5.54 10.18 -1.19
N SER A 26 -6.27 11.27 -0.94
CA SER A 26 -5.79 12.63 -1.22
C SER A 26 -4.51 12.94 -0.41
N ASN A 27 -3.49 13.52 -1.04
CA ASN A 27 -2.28 13.98 -0.35
C ASN A 27 -2.56 15.03 0.75
N ARG A 28 -3.74 15.68 0.75
CA ARG A 28 -4.19 16.59 1.81
C ARG A 28 -4.83 15.88 3.01
N ASN A 29 -5.07 14.57 2.93
CA ASN A 29 -5.56 13.80 4.05
C ASN A 29 -4.42 13.59 5.07
N GLU A 30 -4.71 13.76 6.36
CA GLU A 30 -3.73 13.67 7.45
C GLU A 30 -2.94 12.34 7.45
N PHE A 31 -3.59 11.22 7.13
CA PHE A 31 -2.93 9.93 7.04
C PHE A 31 -1.88 9.89 5.93
N CYS A 32 -2.13 10.58 4.81
CA CYS A 32 -1.21 10.60 3.69
C CYS A 32 -0.14 11.70 3.84
N SER A 33 -0.53 12.89 4.28
CA SER A 33 0.38 14.04 4.42
C SER A 33 1.54 13.77 5.37
N ASN A 34 1.34 12.89 6.36
CA ASN A 34 2.37 12.50 7.32
C ASN A 34 3.33 11.40 6.79
N GLN A 35 3.02 10.79 5.64
CA GLN A 35 3.79 9.67 5.07
C GLN A 35 4.55 10.08 3.80
N ILE A 36 3.99 11.01 3.02
CA ILE A 36 4.66 11.53 1.83
C ILE A 36 5.77 12.49 2.21
N HIS A 37 6.89 12.38 1.51
CA HIS A 37 8.07 13.24 1.66
C HIS A 37 8.17 14.25 0.50
N ASP A 38 7.59 13.91 -0.66
CA ASP A 38 7.54 14.76 -1.85
C ASP A 38 6.12 14.73 -2.46
N ASP A 39 5.50 15.89 -2.57
CA ASP A 39 4.13 16.08 -3.07
C ASP A 39 4.02 16.01 -4.60
N HIS A 40 5.14 16.05 -5.33
CA HIS A 40 5.15 16.09 -6.79
C HIS A 40 5.36 14.72 -7.46
N GLY A 41 5.64 13.66 -6.68
CA GLY A 41 5.89 12.31 -7.22
C GLY A 41 5.28 11.17 -6.42
N GLN A 42 4.66 11.46 -5.27
CA GLN A 42 4.08 10.44 -4.40
C GLN A 42 2.56 10.59 -4.28
N LEU A 43 1.89 9.46 -4.14
CA LEU A 43 0.47 9.37 -3.79
C LEU A 43 0.30 8.27 -2.76
N CYS A 44 -0.72 8.39 -1.92
CA CYS A 44 -1.14 7.31 -1.04
C CYS A 44 -2.33 6.57 -1.63
N ALA A 45 -2.34 5.24 -1.49
CA ALA A 45 -3.49 4.42 -1.83
C ALA A 45 -3.67 3.37 -0.74
N GLY A 46 -4.89 3.20 -0.25
CA GLY A 46 -5.14 2.29 0.88
C GLY A 46 -6.49 2.53 1.56
N LEU A 47 -6.82 1.67 2.51
CA LEU A 47 -7.98 1.85 3.38
C LEU A 47 -7.52 2.46 4.70
N ILE A 48 -8.15 3.58 5.12
CA ILE A 48 -7.82 4.24 6.41
C ILE A 48 -8.02 3.28 7.60
N GLN A 49 -8.96 2.34 7.48
CA GLN A 49 -9.25 1.33 8.49
C GLN A 49 -8.24 0.16 8.49
N GLY A 50 -7.30 0.15 7.54
CA GLY A 50 -6.35 -0.95 7.34
C GLY A 50 -6.98 -2.21 6.73
N GLY A 51 -6.25 -3.33 6.84
CA GLY A 51 -6.70 -4.67 6.44
C GLY A 51 -6.45 -5.05 4.97
N GLN A 52 -6.13 -4.08 4.11
CA GLN A 52 -5.73 -4.32 2.72
C GLN A 52 -4.63 -3.34 2.32
N ASP A 53 -3.47 -3.85 1.93
CA ASP A 53 -2.32 -3.05 1.51
C ASP A 53 -1.38 -3.88 0.63
N THR A 54 -0.37 -3.24 0.05
CA THR A 54 0.84 -3.89 -0.48
C THR A 54 1.86 -4.13 0.63
N CYS A 55 2.73 -5.12 0.45
CA CYS A 55 3.82 -5.39 1.38
C CYS A 55 5.13 -5.67 0.61
N GLN A 56 6.12 -6.18 1.32
CA GLN A 56 7.47 -6.39 0.82
C GLN A 56 7.48 -7.40 -0.34
N GLY A 57 8.10 -7.02 -1.46
CA GLY A 57 8.25 -7.89 -2.62
C GLY A 57 7.04 -7.97 -3.56
N ASP A 58 6.02 -7.13 -3.33
CA ASP A 58 4.97 -6.85 -4.33
C ASP A 58 5.48 -6.01 -5.52
#